data_AF-L5L414-F1
#
_entry.id   AF-L5L414-F1
#
_cell.length_a   1.000
_cell.length_b   1.000
_cell.length_c   1.000
_cell.angle_alpha   90.00
_cell.angle_beta   90.00
_cell.angle_gamma   90.00
#
_symmetry.space_group_name_H-M   'P 1'
#
loop_
_entity.id
_entity.type
_entity.pdbx_description
1 polymer ?
#
loop_
_entity_poly.entity_id
_entity_poly.type
_entity_poly.pdbx_seq_one_letter_code
_entity_poly.pdbx_strand_id
1 'polypeptide(L)'
;MGLQCLLSAALLLAQVEPREASQSCGRLEYWNPDNQCCGSCLQRFGPPSCPDFEFSENCGLNDFGHHVTHPFKKCPPGQCNPNSEELCSPCGGGARAPTSAGTGQRCLQKRVPPKEPCLLKPETPSIPTSQEPSSLAISSPLHTVVRQALLPYAMPLVLVLLVTSAVILLSLQRLCNCSRWKAVHLYPGLTCADSNTHTLFLNSPGSLDASEAELPNLASQPLSRLLDELEVLEELIVLLDPEPGPGGMVACGTTRHLAARYGLPAAWSTYAYSLRPNRSPLRALIEMVVAREPSASLGQLGIHLAQLGRADALQVLSKLGPSGACLV
;
A
#
# COMPACT_ATOMS: atom_id res chain seq x y z
N MET A 1 -5.08 30.19 27.42
CA MET A 1 -5.56 28.95 26.76
C MET A 1 -7.02 29.18 26.35
N GLY A 2 -7.32 29.58 25.12
CA GLY A 2 -8.70 30.04 24.86
C GLY A 2 -9.10 30.51 23.47
N LEU A 3 -8.35 30.21 22.41
CA LEU A 3 -8.84 30.47 21.04
C LEU A 3 -8.28 29.44 20.05
N GLN A 4 -7.00 29.09 20.23
CA GLN A 4 -6.33 28.06 19.44
C GLN A 4 -6.97 26.68 19.60
N CYS A 5 -7.32 26.26 20.82
CA CYS A 5 -8.00 24.97 21.04
C CYS A 5 -9.42 24.92 20.45
N LEU A 6 -10.13 26.05 20.38
CA LEU A 6 -11.47 26.12 19.76
C LEU A 6 -11.38 26.06 18.22
N LEU A 7 -10.36 26.69 17.64
CA LEU A 7 -10.07 26.59 16.21
C LEU A 7 -9.64 25.17 15.81
N SER A 8 -8.85 24.48 16.64
CA SER A 8 -8.48 23.08 16.42
C SER A 8 -9.69 22.14 16.49
N ALA A 9 -10.60 22.37 17.44
CA ALA A 9 -11.82 21.58 17.58
C ALA A 9 -12.79 21.80 16.40
N ALA A 10 -12.91 23.03 15.90
CA ALA A 10 -13.74 23.35 14.73
C ALA A 10 -13.19 22.74 13.43
N LEU A 11 -11.85 22.71 13.26
CA LEU A 11 -11.20 22.07 12.11
C LEU A 11 -11.32 20.54 12.14
N LEU A 12 -11.36 19.92 13.32
CA LEU A 12 -11.58 18.48 13.47
C LEU A 12 -13.03 18.08 13.24
N LEU A 13 -13.99 18.94 13.54
CA LEU A 13 -15.42 18.70 13.28
C LEU A 13 -15.80 18.91 11.81
N ALA A 14 -15.05 19.72 11.05
CA ALA A 14 -15.26 19.94 9.63
C ALA A 14 -14.77 18.79 8.72
N GLN A 15 -14.05 17.79 9.27
CA GLN A 15 -13.54 16.62 8.54
C GLN A 15 -14.47 15.39 8.63
N VAL A 16 -15.62 15.52 9.29
CA VAL A 16 -16.65 14.47 9.26
C VAL A 16 -17.62 14.80 8.14
N GLU A 17 -17.10 14.88 6.93
CA GLU A 17 -17.94 14.82 5.74
C GLU A 17 -18.54 13.40 5.70
N PRO A 18 -19.85 13.24 5.46
CA PRO A 18 -20.44 11.92 5.28
C PRO A 18 -19.60 11.22 4.22
N ARG A 19 -19.14 9.99 4.49
CA ARG A 19 -18.36 9.23 3.51
C ARG A 19 -19.25 8.99 2.30
N GLU A 20 -19.15 9.88 1.32
CA GLU A 20 -20.02 9.88 0.15
C GLU A 20 -19.79 8.58 -0.63
N ALA A 21 -20.91 7.99 -1.02
CA ALA A 21 -20.93 7.00 -2.09
C ALA A 21 -20.18 7.55 -3.31
N SER A 22 -19.65 6.67 -4.16
CA SER A 22 -18.99 7.05 -5.41
C SER A 22 -19.82 8.08 -6.17
N GLN A 23 -19.23 9.22 -6.53
CA GLN A 23 -19.90 10.20 -7.42
C GLN A 23 -19.83 9.79 -8.89
N SER A 24 -19.07 8.73 -9.18
CA SER A 24 -18.67 8.34 -10.54
C SER A 24 -19.46 7.17 -11.10
N CYS A 25 -20.04 6.31 -10.26
CA CYS A 25 -20.68 5.06 -10.66
C CYS A 25 -22.06 4.84 -10.02
N GLY A 26 -22.86 3.95 -10.62
CA GLY A 26 -24.17 3.59 -10.08
C GLY A 26 -24.08 2.83 -8.74
N ARG A 27 -25.20 2.73 -8.01
CA ARG A 27 -25.26 2.13 -6.67
C ARG A 27 -24.76 0.68 -6.58
N LEU A 28 -24.93 -0.12 -7.65
CA LEU A 28 -24.48 -1.51 -7.76
C LEU A 28 -23.17 -1.67 -8.55
N GLU A 29 -22.46 -0.56 -8.73
CA GLU A 29 -21.19 -0.48 -9.43
C GLU A 29 -20.16 0.19 -8.54
N TYR A 30 -18.88 -0.07 -8.76
CA TYR A 30 -17.78 0.59 -8.07
C TYR A 30 -16.81 1.21 -9.06
N TRP A 31 -16.21 2.32 -8.69
CA TRP A 31 -15.14 2.91 -9.47
C TRP A 31 -13.85 2.10 -9.33
N ASN A 32 -13.31 1.64 -10.47
CA ASN A 32 -12.03 0.95 -10.54
C ASN A 32 -10.94 1.95 -10.96
N PRO A 33 -10.09 2.43 -10.03
CA PRO A 33 -9.08 3.43 -10.33
C PRO A 33 -7.95 2.89 -11.22
N ASP A 34 -7.73 1.57 -11.24
CA ASP A 34 -6.64 0.96 -12.02
C ASP A 34 -6.94 1.01 -13.53
N ASN A 35 -8.22 0.88 -13.88
CA ASN A 35 -8.71 0.84 -15.26
C ASN A 35 -9.58 2.06 -15.63
N GLN A 36 -9.81 2.98 -14.68
CA GLN A 36 -10.63 4.19 -14.82
C GLN A 36 -12.05 3.91 -15.37
N CYS A 37 -12.72 2.90 -14.82
CA CYS A 37 -14.06 2.43 -15.26
C CYS A 37 -14.94 2.04 -14.08
N CYS A 38 -16.27 2.05 -14.28
CA CYS A 38 -17.22 1.44 -13.37
C CYS A 38 -17.28 -0.08 -13.58
N GLY A 39 -17.11 -0.85 -12.50
CA GLY A 39 -17.23 -2.31 -12.49
C GLY A 39 -18.46 -2.77 -11.71
N SER A 40 -19.04 -3.91 -12.10
CA SER A 40 -20.21 -4.48 -11.42
C SER A 40 -19.85 -5.12 -10.08
N CYS A 41 -20.63 -4.83 -9.04
CA CYS A 41 -20.49 -5.46 -7.74
C CYS A 41 -20.74 -6.97 -7.80
N LEU A 42 -21.78 -7.42 -8.53
CA LEU A 42 -22.09 -8.84 -8.71
C LEU A 42 -20.95 -9.59 -9.39
N GLN A 43 -20.37 -9.01 -10.46
CA GLN A 43 -19.25 -9.65 -11.16
C GLN A 43 -18.04 -9.84 -10.23
N ARG A 44 -17.70 -8.82 -9.44
CA ARG A 44 -16.53 -8.89 -8.57
C ARG A 44 -16.74 -9.77 -7.34
N PHE A 45 -17.85 -9.58 -6.62
CA PHE A 45 -18.04 -10.19 -5.31
C PHE A 45 -18.91 -11.45 -5.34
N GLY A 46 -19.61 -11.70 -6.45
CA GLY A 46 -20.68 -12.69 -6.53
C GLY A 46 -21.91 -12.29 -5.73
N PRO A 47 -23.01 -13.07 -5.79
CA PRO A 47 -24.21 -12.78 -5.03
C PRO A 47 -23.96 -12.88 -3.52
N PRO A 48 -24.75 -12.19 -2.68
CA PRO A 48 -24.68 -12.31 -1.24
C PRO A 48 -24.69 -13.76 -0.78
N SER A 49 -23.65 -14.19 -0.06
CA SER A 49 -23.51 -15.59 0.35
C SER A 49 -24.50 -16.00 1.47
N CYS A 50 -25.23 -15.04 2.02
CA CYS A 50 -26.16 -15.26 3.13
C CYS A 50 -27.52 -14.64 2.83
N PRO A 51 -28.62 -15.31 3.25
CA PRO A 51 -29.96 -14.82 3.02
C PRO A 51 -30.20 -13.51 3.78
N ASP A 52 -31.05 -12.66 3.23
CA ASP A 52 -31.44 -11.35 3.77
C ASP A 52 -30.28 -10.34 3.89
N PHE A 53 -29.34 -10.42 2.95
CA PHE A 53 -28.32 -9.40 2.70
C PHE A 53 -28.44 -8.85 1.28
N GLU A 54 -28.13 -7.57 1.09
CA GLU A 54 -27.97 -6.91 -0.21
C GLU A 54 -26.58 -6.29 -0.34
N PHE A 55 -26.23 -5.84 -1.54
CA PHE A 55 -25.06 -5.01 -1.72
C PHE A 55 -25.18 -3.69 -0.94
N SER A 56 -24.11 -3.37 -0.21
CA SER A 56 -23.83 -2.01 0.21
C SER A 56 -23.64 -1.12 -1.02
N GLU A 57 -23.89 0.18 -0.89
CA GLU A 57 -23.66 1.11 -2.01
C GLU A 57 -22.21 1.03 -2.47
N ASN A 58 -22.05 0.96 -3.80
CA ASN A 58 -20.78 0.73 -4.48
C ASN A 58 -19.98 -0.47 -3.93
N CYS A 59 -20.68 -1.51 -3.46
CA CYS A 59 -20.10 -2.68 -2.79
C CYS A 59 -19.13 -2.31 -1.66
N GLY A 60 -19.41 -1.19 -0.97
CA GLY A 60 -18.62 -0.71 0.16
C GLY A 60 -17.26 -0.13 -0.22
N LEU A 61 -17.07 0.29 -1.47
CA LEU A 61 -15.85 0.90 -1.98
C LEU A 61 -16.04 2.40 -2.23
N ASN A 62 -14.98 3.19 -2.01
CA ASN A 62 -14.93 4.59 -2.45
C ASN A 62 -14.25 4.73 -3.82
N ASP A 63 -14.17 5.97 -4.32
CA ASP A 63 -13.57 6.32 -5.62
C ASP A 63 -12.05 6.12 -5.71
N PHE A 64 -11.41 5.80 -4.60
CA PHE A 64 -10.01 5.40 -4.56
C PHE A 64 -9.84 3.87 -4.55
N GLY A 65 -10.95 3.12 -4.59
CA GLY A 65 -10.97 1.67 -4.51
C GLY A 65 -10.68 1.11 -3.12
N HIS A 66 -10.73 1.94 -2.06
CA HIS A 66 -10.62 1.50 -0.68
C HIS A 66 -11.97 1.04 -0.13
N HIS A 67 -11.95 0.00 0.69
CA HIS A 67 -13.14 -0.46 1.42
C HIS A 67 -13.47 0.51 2.55
N VAL A 68 -14.63 1.15 2.46
CA VAL A 68 -15.20 1.99 3.52
C VAL A 68 -16.16 1.20 4.41
N THR A 69 -16.83 0.19 3.84
CA THR A 69 -17.77 -0.71 4.54
C THR A 69 -17.70 -2.13 3.95
N HIS A 70 -18.37 -3.09 4.59
CA HIS A 70 -18.47 -4.45 4.04
C HIS A 70 -19.31 -4.45 2.75
N PRO A 71 -18.97 -5.26 1.72
CA PRO A 71 -19.69 -5.27 0.45
C PRO A 71 -21.17 -5.64 0.56
N PHE A 72 -21.53 -6.38 1.60
CA PHE A 72 -22.89 -6.79 1.89
C PHE A 72 -23.40 -6.17 3.19
N LYS A 73 -24.65 -5.77 3.20
CA LYS A 73 -25.37 -5.27 4.39
C LYS A 73 -26.69 -6.01 4.54
N LYS A 74 -27.18 -6.09 5.78
CA LYS A 74 -28.47 -6.73 6.06
C LYS A 74 -29.60 -5.95 5.39
N CYS A 75 -30.64 -6.66 4.91
CA CYS A 75 -31.82 -6.02 4.37
C CYS A 75 -32.43 -5.03 5.38
N PRO A 76 -32.94 -3.88 4.92
CA PRO A 76 -33.66 -2.95 5.77
C PRO A 76 -34.97 -3.58 6.29
N PRO A 77 -35.53 -3.08 7.40
CA PRO A 77 -36.77 -3.61 7.97
C PRO A 77 -37.90 -3.66 6.93
N GLY A 78 -38.60 -4.80 6.84
CA GLY A 78 -39.70 -5.02 5.89
C GLY A 78 -39.26 -5.47 4.49
N GLN A 79 -37.96 -5.61 4.24
CA GLN A 79 -37.42 -6.20 3.03
C GLN A 79 -36.71 -7.51 3.32
N CYS A 80 -36.73 -8.40 2.33
CA CYS A 80 -36.17 -9.74 2.39
C CYS A 80 -35.33 -10.00 1.14
N ASN A 81 -34.35 -10.90 1.26
CA ASN A 81 -33.59 -11.39 0.12
C ASN A 81 -33.27 -12.88 0.28
N PRO A 82 -34.29 -13.76 0.15
CA PRO A 82 -34.09 -15.19 0.33
C PRO A 82 -33.32 -15.83 -0.83
N ASN A 83 -33.30 -15.19 -1.99
CA ASN A 83 -32.70 -15.72 -3.22
C ASN A 83 -31.29 -15.18 -3.49
N SER A 84 -30.71 -14.41 -2.56
CA SER A 84 -29.38 -13.80 -2.72
C SER A 84 -29.27 -12.91 -3.98
N GLU A 85 -30.31 -12.12 -4.26
CA GLU A 85 -30.29 -11.08 -5.30
C GLU A 85 -29.36 -9.92 -4.93
N GLU A 86 -29.07 -9.02 -5.88
CA GLU A 86 -28.21 -7.85 -5.64
C GLU A 86 -28.81 -6.86 -4.64
N LEU A 87 -30.14 -6.72 -4.64
CA LEU A 87 -30.92 -5.81 -3.78
C LEU A 87 -32.05 -6.55 -3.07
N CYS A 88 -32.37 -6.11 -1.87
CA CYS A 88 -33.54 -6.62 -1.15
C CYS A 88 -34.83 -6.14 -1.82
N SER A 89 -35.89 -6.92 -1.63
CA SER A 89 -37.23 -6.62 -2.14
C SER A 89 -38.24 -6.69 -1.00
N PRO A 90 -39.45 -6.09 -1.14
CA PRO A 90 -40.50 -6.23 -0.14
C PRO A 90 -40.76 -7.70 0.16
N CYS A 91 -40.75 -8.07 1.44
CA CYS A 91 -41.02 -9.46 1.83
C CYS A 91 -42.40 -9.87 1.30
N GLY A 92 -42.44 -10.92 0.46
CA GLY A 92 -43.70 -11.50 0.02
C GLY A 92 -44.51 -11.93 1.24
N GLY A 93 -45.74 -11.41 1.38
CA GLY A 93 -46.63 -11.69 2.50
C GLY A 93 -47.03 -13.16 2.52
N GLY A 94 -46.19 -14.03 3.08
CA GLY A 94 -46.48 -15.46 3.09
C GLY A 94 -45.30 -16.40 3.27
N ALA A 95 -44.38 -16.14 4.20
CA ALA A 95 -43.61 -17.20 4.86
C ALA A 95 -42.97 -16.64 6.13
N ARG A 96 -43.12 -17.38 7.22
CA ARG A 96 -42.62 -17.06 8.56
C ARG A 96 -41.13 -16.71 8.48
N ALA A 97 -40.75 -15.57 9.06
CA ALA A 97 -39.36 -15.17 9.23
C ALA A 97 -38.55 -16.37 9.78
N PRO A 98 -37.46 -16.79 9.12
CA PRO A 98 -36.57 -17.78 9.72
C PRO A 98 -36.01 -17.16 10.99
N THR A 99 -36.34 -17.79 12.11
CA THR A 99 -35.81 -17.46 13.43
C THR A 99 -34.29 -17.37 13.33
N SER A 100 -33.75 -16.27 13.84
CA SER A 100 -32.33 -16.01 14.08
C SER A 100 -31.60 -17.26 14.62
N ALA A 101 -31.06 -18.08 13.72
CA ALA A 101 -30.10 -19.13 14.06
C ALA A 101 -28.71 -18.52 13.89
N GLY A 102 -27.95 -18.51 14.99
CA GLY A 102 -26.65 -17.85 15.12
C GLY A 102 -25.57 -18.37 14.16
N THR A 103 -25.56 -17.84 12.94
CA THR A 103 -24.52 -18.11 11.93
C THR A 103 -23.88 -16.84 11.36
N GLY A 104 -24.26 -15.65 11.85
CA GLY A 104 -23.80 -14.35 11.34
C GLY A 104 -22.27 -14.16 11.30
N GLN A 105 -21.52 -14.95 12.08
CA GLN A 105 -20.07 -14.84 12.16
C GLN A 105 -19.32 -15.56 11.02
N ARG A 106 -19.94 -16.54 10.34
CA ARG A 106 -19.32 -17.24 9.18
C ARG A 106 -19.52 -16.50 7.85
N CYS A 107 -20.56 -15.68 7.73
CA CYS A 107 -20.89 -14.94 6.51
C CYS A 107 -19.90 -13.80 6.20
N LEU A 108 -19.32 -13.19 7.23
CA LEU A 108 -18.49 -11.98 7.13
C LEU A 108 -17.02 -12.28 6.78
N GLN A 109 -16.64 -13.55 6.56
CA GLN A 109 -15.24 -14.01 6.49
C GLN A 109 -14.75 -14.42 5.10
N LYS A 110 -15.43 -14.04 4.01
CA LYS A 110 -14.90 -14.31 2.67
C LYS A 110 -13.87 -13.24 2.28
N ARG A 111 -12.66 -13.67 1.91
CA ARG A 111 -11.61 -12.77 1.41
C ARG A 111 -12.12 -12.06 0.15
N VAL A 112 -11.81 -10.77 0.05
CA VAL A 112 -12.13 -9.95 -1.11
C VAL A 112 -11.43 -10.55 -2.34
N PRO A 113 -12.18 -10.92 -3.39
CA PRO A 113 -11.58 -11.37 -4.64
C PRO A 113 -10.78 -10.22 -5.31
N PRO A 114 -9.69 -10.56 -6.01
CA PRO A 114 -8.88 -9.58 -6.73
C PRO A 114 -9.74 -8.85 -7.78
N LYS A 115 -9.37 -7.61 -8.09
CA LYS A 115 -10.06 -6.80 -9.10
C LYS A 115 -9.91 -7.48 -10.46
N GLU A 116 -11.02 -7.80 -11.12
CA GLU A 116 -11.02 -8.27 -12.51
C GLU A 116 -10.93 -7.07 -13.49
N PRO A 117 -10.39 -7.27 -14.70
CA PRO A 117 -10.46 -6.27 -15.78
C PRO A 117 -11.92 -5.95 -16.11
N CYS A 118 -12.24 -4.67 -16.33
CA CYS A 118 -13.58 -4.27 -16.76
C CYS A 118 -13.89 -4.91 -18.11
N LEU A 119 -14.84 -5.86 -18.14
CA LEU A 119 -15.44 -6.32 -19.39
C LEU A 119 -16.55 -5.35 -19.76
N LEU A 120 -16.38 -4.70 -20.93
CA LEU A 120 -17.44 -3.93 -21.57
C LEU A 120 -18.65 -4.83 -21.78
N LYS A 121 -19.79 -4.50 -21.16
CA LYS A 121 -21.06 -5.12 -21.52
C LYS A 121 -21.44 -4.71 -22.94
N PRO A 122 -21.97 -5.61 -23.79
CA PRO A 122 -22.55 -5.25 -25.07
C PRO A 122 -23.74 -4.32 -24.85
N GLU A 123 -23.66 -3.16 -25.49
CA GLU A 123 -24.76 -2.21 -25.61
C GLU A 123 -25.93 -2.89 -26.33
N THR A 124 -27.08 -2.98 -25.66
CA THR A 124 -28.33 -3.37 -26.30
C THR A 124 -28.93 -2.11 -26.92
N PRO A 125 -29.27 -2.09 -28.22
CA PRO A 125 -29.52 -0.85 -28.94
C PRO A 125 -30.89 -0.27 -28.59
N SER A 126 -30.89 0.91 -27.97
CA SER A 126 -32.05 1.79 -27.91
C SER A 126 -32.09 2.68 -29.15
N ILE A 127 -33.20 2.55 -29.88
CA ILE A 127 -33.60 3.18 -31.14
C ILE A 127 -33.47 4.72 -31.10
N PRO A 128 -32.96 5.39 -32.15
CA PRO A 128 -32.93 6.85 -32.22
C PRO A 128 -34.25 7.40 -32.77
N THR A 129 -34.73 8.51 -32.22
CA THR A 129 -35.69 9.37 -32.90
C THR A 129 -35.21 10.82 -32.81
N SER A 130 -35.19 11.43 -33.99
CA SER A 130 -34.65 12.73 -34.38
C SER A 130 -35.48 13.92 -33.88
N GLN A 131 -34.84 15.07 -33.60
CA GLN A 131 -35.00 16.34 -34.34
C GLN A 131 -34.40 17.57 -33.60
N GLU A 132 -33.48 18.27 -34.28
CA GLU A 132 -33.13 19.72 -34.13
C GLU A 132 -34.19 20.59 -34.89
N PRO A 133 -34.17 21.95 -34.99
CA PRO A 133 -33.07 22.92 -34.75
C PRO A 133 -33.44 24.31 -34.11
N SER A 134 -32.39 25.12 -33.84
CA SER A 134 -32.20 26.54 -34.23
C SER A 134 -31.80 27.59 -33.17
N SER A 135 -30.51 27.96 -33.20
CA SER A 135 -29.83 29.29 -33.18
C SER A 135 -30.47 30.58 -32.63
N LEU A 136 -29.69 31.38 -31.86
CA LEU A 136 -29.30 32.77 -32.19
C LEU A 136 -28.24 33.36 -31.22
N ALA A 137 -27.30 34.13 -31.79
CA ALA A 137 -26.19 34.81 -31.13
C ALA A 137 -26.53 36.26 -30.73
N ILE A 138 -25.93 36.81 -29.66
CA ILE A 138 -25.66 38.25 -29.47
C ILE A 138 -24.33 38.43 -28.71
N SER A 139 -23.49 39.33 -29.22
CA SER A 139 -22.20 39.76 -28.66
C SER A 139 -22.31 40.93 -27.67
N SER A 140 -21.29 40.99 -26.79
CA SER A 140 -20.88 41.94 -25.72
C SER A 140 -21.18 43.45 -25.90
N PRO A 141 -21.11 44.26 -24.81
CA PRO A 141 -19.83 44.94 -24.54
C PRO A 141 -19.46 45.17 -23.05
N LEU A 142 -18.16 45.47 -22.90
CA LEU A 142 -17.57 46.41 -21.92
C LEU A 142 -16.96 45.87 -20.62
N HIS A 143 -15.84 45.16 -20.84
CA HIS A 143 -14.61 45.26 -20.06
C HIS A 143 -14.25 46.72 -19.70
N THR A 144 -14.65 47.22 -18.53
CA THR A 144 -14.00 48.43 -17.97
C THR A 144 -13.96 48.51 -16.44
N VAL A 145 -14.40 47.47 -15.70
CA VAL A 145 -14.49 47.54 -14.23
C VAL A 145 -13.48 46.63 -13.50
N VAL A 146 -12.84 45.67 -14.17
CA VAL A 146 -12.03 44.64 -13.49
C VAL A 146 -10.55 45.05 -13.29
N ARG A 147 -10.10 46.18 -13.84
CA ARG A 147 -8.65 46.50 -13.92
C ARG A 147 -8.05 47.18 -12.69
N GLN A 148 -8.80 47.42 -11.61
CA GLN A 148 -8.29 48.14 -10.43
C GLN A 148 -8.28 47.36 -9.11
N ALA A 149 -8.57 46.05 -9.11
CA ALA A 149 -8.62 45.26 -7.86
C ALA A 149 -7.56 44.15 -7.73
N LEU A 150 -6.66 43.97 -8.70
CA LEU A 150 -5.77 42.79 -8.75
C LEU A 150 -4.31 43.03 -8.34
N LEU A 151 -3.92 44.26 -8.02
CA LEU A 151 -2.52 44.58 -7.71
C LEU A 151 -1.99 44.14 -6.31
N PRO A 152 -2.80 43.95 -5.24
CA PRO A 152 -2.25 43.52 -3.96
C PRO A 152 -2.18 41.99 -3.77
N TYR A 153 -2.82 41.19 -4.64
CA TYR A 153 -2.84 39.72 -4.53
C TYR A 153 -1.83 38.99 -5.45
N ALA A 154 -1.30 39.69 -6.46
CA ALA A 154 -0.33 39.11 -7.38
C ALA A 154 1.02 38.79 -6.71
N MET A 155 1.50 39.65 -5.79
CA MET A 155 2.79 39.47 -5.11
C MET A 155 2.87 38.22 -4.21
N PRO A 156 1.91 37.96 -3.30
CA PRO A 156 1.94 36.73 -2.49
C PRO A 156 1.74 35.47 -3.34
N LEU A 157 0.94 35.52 -4.42
CA LEU A 157 0.74 34.38 -5.31
C LEU A 157 2.03 34.03 -6.07
N VAL A 158 2.75 35.05 -6.58
CA VAL A 158 4.04 34.86 -7.25
C VAL A 158 5.09 34.30 -6.28
N LEU A 159 5.13 34.77 -5.03
CA LEU A 159 6.04 34.22 -4.02
C LEU A 159 5.74 32.75 -3.71
N VAL A 160 4.46 32.38 -3.56
CA VAL A 160 4.05 30.99 -3.34
C VAL A 160 4.40 30.10 -4.55
N LEU A 161 4.21 30.60 -5.78
CA LEU A 161 4.60 29.88 -7.00
C LEU A 161 6.13 29.72 -7.10
N LEU A 162 6.91 30.73 -6.70
CA LEU A 162 8.37 30.64 -6.68
C LEU A 162 8.86 29.63 -5.64
N VAL A 163 8.31 29.66 -4.42
CA VAL A 163 8.68 28.71 -3.35
C VAL A 163 8.29 27.28 -3.72
N THR A 164 7.08 27.07 -4.23
CA THR A 164 6.64 25.75 -4.69
C THR A 164 7.48 25.25 -5.86
N SER A 165 7.82 26.11 -6.83
CA SER A 165 8.72 25.74 -7.92
C SER A 165 10.12 25.39 -7.43
N ALA A 166 10.66 26.11 -6.44
CA ALA A 166 11.96 25.79 -5.85
C ALA A 166 11.96 24.45 -5.10
N VAL A 167 10.89 24.14 -4.35
CA VAL A 167 10.72 22.84 -3.69
C VAL A 167 10.56 21.72 -4.72
N ILE A 168 9.81 21.95 -5.80
CA ILE A 168 9.66 20.99 -6.90
C ILE A 168 11.00 20.76 -7.59
N LEU A 169 11.77 21.82 -7.90
CA LEU A 169 13.10 21.69 -8.50
C LEU A 169 14.08 20.99 -7.56
N LEU A 170 14.07 21.28 -6.26
CA LEU A 170 14.91 20.58 -5.28
C LEU A 170 14.52 19.10 -5.12
N SER A 171 13.22 18.79 -5.14
CA SER A 171 12.72 17.41 -5.07
C SER A 171 13.02 16.64 -6.37
N LEU A 172 12.91 17.28 -7.54
CA LEU A 172 13.35 16.73 -8.83
C LEU A 172 14.86 16.57 -8.87
N GLN A 173 15.63 17.49 -8.32
CA GLN A 173 17.09 17.39 -8.23
C GLN A 173 17.52 16.25 -7.30
N ARG A 174 16.77 16.01 -6.20
CA ARG A 174 16.93 14.81 -5.36
C ARG A 174 16.54 13.53 -6.09
N LEU A 175 15.44 13.53 -6.84
CA LEU A 175 15.02 12.39 -7.68
C LEU A 175 16.00 12.11 -8.84
N CYS A 176 16.59 13.14 -9.43
CA CYS A 176 17.58 13.05 -10.50
C CYS A 176 18.96 12.64 -9.96
N ASN A 177 19.33 13.08 -8.75
CA ASN A 177 20.49 12.50 -8.06
C ASN A 177 20.26 11.02 -7.73
N CYS A 178 19.04 10.62 -7.39
CA CYS A 178 18.68 9.20 -7.27
C CYS A 178 18.69 8.48 -8.63
N SER A 179 18.29 9.12 -9.74
CA SER A 179 18.35 8.51 -11.08
C SER A 179 19.80 8.38 -11.59
N ARG A 180 20.71 9.24 -11.15
CA ARG A 180 22.15 9.09 -11.38
C ARG A 180 22.74 7.85 -10.70
N TRP A 181 22.10 7.33 -9.65
CA TRP A 181 22.43 6.06 -9.00
C TRP A 181 21.70 4.86 -9.65
N LYS A 182 20.60 5.12 -10.38
CA LYS A 182 19.89 4.10 -11.17
C LYS A 182 20.57 3.78 -12.51
N ALA A 183 21.50 4.61 -12.97
CA ALA A 183 22.19 4.41 -14.26
C ALA A 183 23.34 3.36 -14.22
N VAL A 184 23.73 2.84 -13.05
CA VAL A 184 24.83 1.85 -12.93
C VAL A 184 24.35 0.43 -12.64
N HIS A 185 23.08 0.21 -12.28
CA HIS A 185 22.58 -1.12 -11.96
C HIS A 185 21.38 -1.54 -12.82
N LEU A 186 21.69 -1.90 -14.07
CA LEU A 186 20.85 -2.80 -14.84
C LEU A 186 21.38 -4.23 -14.61
N TYR A 187 20.70 -5.03 -13.79
CA TYR A 187 20.84 -6.48 -13.85
C TYR A 187 19.48 -7.17 -13.96
N PRO A 188 19.40 -8.27 -14.73
CA PRO A 188 18.14 -8.91 -15.11
C PRO A 188 17.46 -9.60 -13.92
N GLY A 189 16.13 -9.53 -13.89
CA GLY A 189 15.30 -10.19 -12.88
C GLY A 189 15.45 -11.70 -12.94
N LEU A 190 16.00 -12.28 -11.85
CA LEU A 190 16.04 -13.71 -11.63
C LEU A 190 14.80 -14.11 -10.83
N THR A 191 13.93 -14.91 -11.44
CA THR A 191 12.78 -15.55 -10.82
C THR A 191 13.23 -16.37 -9.60
N CYS A 192 12.59 -16.17 -8.45
CA CYS A 192 12.83 -16.97 -7.25
C CYS A 192 12.39 -18.43 -7.49
N ALA A 193 13.34 -19.28 -7.85
CA ALA A 193 13.16 -20.71 -7.87
C ALA A 193 13.43 -21.28 -6.46
N ASP A 194 12.47 -22.03 -5.93
CA ASP A 194 12.66 -22.86 -4.74
C ASP A 194 13.75 -23.90 -5.00
N SER A 195 14.93 -23.70 -4.41
CA SER A 195 16.01 -24.70 -4.45
C SER A 195 16.16 -25.34 -3.08
N ASN A 196 15.38 -26.41 -2.87
CA ASN A 196 15.73 -27.48 -1.95
C ASN A 196 16.63 -28.47 -2.69
N THR A 197 17.94 -28.36 -2.53
CA THR A 197 18.87 -29.48 -2.77
C THR A 197 20.08 -29.36 -1.86
N HIS A 198 20.25 -30.38 -1.03
CA HIS A 198 21.41 -30.61 -0.18
C HIS A 198 22.64 -31.05 -1.00
N THR A 199 23.82 -30.72 -0.46
CA THR A 199 25.15 -31.36 -0.66
C THR A 199 25.84 -31.10 -2.02
N LEU A 200 27.14 -30.77 -2.16
CA LEU A 200 28.35 -31.18 -1.42
C LEU A 200 29.44 -30.09 -1.43
N PHE A 201 30.31 -30.19 -0.41
CA PHE A 201 31.57 -29.47 -0.20
C PHE A 201 32.57 -29.56 -1.37
N LEU A 202 33.35 -28.50 -1.57
CA LEU A 202 34.77 -28.59 -1.91
C LEU A 202 35.56 -27.55 -1.10
N ASN A 203 36.30 -28.05 -0.10
CA ASN A 203 37.49 -27.39 0.40
C ASN A 203 38.54 -27.40 -0.71
N SER A 204 39.31 -26.31 -0.85
CA SER A 204 40.77 -26.44 -0.97
C SER A 204 41.49 -25.11 -0.67
N PRO A 205 42.72 -25.16 -0.13
CA PRO A 205 43.33 -24.08 0.63
C PRO A 205 44.37 -23.27 -0.17
N GLY A 206 44.65 -22.07 0.32
CA GLY A 206 45.92 -21.37 0.12
C GLY A 206 45.88 -20.21 -0.87
N SER A 207 45.86 -18.99 -0.34
CA SER A 207 46.92 -18.01 -0.59
C SER A 207 46.68 -16.81 0.33
N LEU A 208 47.55 -16.67 1.33
CA LEU A 208 47.72 -15.45 2.11
C LEU A 208 48.09 -14.31 1.14
N ASP A 209 47.42 -13.16 1.27
CA ASP A 209 48.12 -11.90 1.52
C ASP A 209 47.16 -10.74 1.83
N ALA A 210 47.30 -10.25 3.07
CA ALA A 210 47.23 -8.84 3.44
C ALA A 210 46.01 -8.00 2.99
N SER A 211 44.79 -8.42 3.32
CA SER A 211 43.61 -7.51 3.43
C SER A 211 42.55 -8.01 4.42
N GLU A 212 42.85 -9.05 5.21
CA GLU A 212 41.85 -9.85 5.93
C GLU A 212 41.68 -9.45 7.41
N ALA A 213 42.27 -8.35 7.86
CA ALA A 213 42.27 -7.96 9.27
C ALA A 213 41.12 -7.00 9.68
N GLU A 214 40.43 -6.34 8.74
CA GLU A 214 39.45 -5.29 9.07
C GLU A 214 37.98 -5.72 8.93
N LEU A 215 37.66 -6.66 8.03
CA LEU A 215 36.34 -7.27 7.90
C LEU A 215 35.92 -8.24 9.05
N PRO A 216 36.82 -8.99 9.72
CA PRO A 216 36.45 -9.92 10.79
C PRO A 216 35.82 -9.23 12.00
N ASN A 217 36.20 -7.97 12.24
CA ASN A 217 35.74 -7.20 13.40
C ASN A 217 34.27 -6.84 13.31
N LEU A 218 33.70 -6.65 12.11
CA LEU A 218 32.27 -6.37 11.96
C LEU A 218 31.45 -7.66 11.98
N ALA A 219 31.93 -8.72 11.32
CA ALA A 219 31.20 -9.98 11.23
C ALA A 219 31.01 -10.67 12.59
N SER A 220 31.93 -10.45 13.54
CA SER A 220 31.88 -10.99 14.90
C SER A 220 31.09 -10.13 15.89
N GLN A 221 30.69 -8.91 15.52
CA GLN A 221 29.90 -8.04 16.39
C GLN A 221 28.48 -8.55 16.60
N PRO A 222 27.88 -8.27 17.77
CA PRO A 222 26.54 -8.71 18.08
C PRO A 222 25.53 -8.03 17.16
N LEU A 223 24.53 -8.79 16.74
CA LEU A 223 23.43 -8.31 15.91
C LEU A 223 22.66 -7.16 16.57
N SER A 224 22.66 -7.08 17.91
CA SER A 224 22.02 -6.00 18.66
C SER A 224 22.57 -4.61 18.30
N ARG A 225 23.84 -4.50 17.88
CA ARG A 225 24.43 -3.22 17.45
C ARG A 225 23.61 -2.55 16.35
N LEU A 226 23.02 -3.35 15.43
CA LEU A 226 22.21 -2.81 14.35
C LEU A 226 20.94 -2.09 14.88
N LEU A 227 20.46 -2.42 16.08
CA LEU A 227 19.32 -1.71 16.69
C LEU A 227 19.69 -0.31 17.18
N ASP A 228 20.97 -0.08 17.49
CA ASP A 228 21.49 1.21 17.96
C ASP A 228 21.83 2.14 16.78
N GLU A 229 22.16 1.57 15.62
CA GLU A 229 22.56 2.29 14.40
C GLU A 229 21.34 2.58 13.52
N LEU A 230 20.49 3.51 14.01
CA LEU A 230 19.16 3.80 13.46
C LEU A 230 19.16 4.13 11.96
N GLU A 231 20.16 4.86 11.47
CA GLU A 231 20.25 5.24 10.04
C GLU A 231 20.41 4.01 9.14
N VAL A 232 21.31 3.09 9.51
CA VAL A 232 21.53 1.83 8.79
C VAL A 232 20.30 0.94 8.87
N LEU A 233 19.66 0.88 10.05
CA LEU A 233 18.46 0.09 10.25
C LEU A 233 17.31 0.61 9.37
N GLU A 234 17.09 1.92 9.30
CA GLU A 234 16.04 2.52 8.45
C GLU A 234 16.28 2.24 6.96
N GLU A 235 17.52 2.36 6.49
CA GLU A 235 17.86 2.00 5.12
C GLU A 235 17.58 0.52 4.81
N LEU A 236 17.94 -0.38 5.73
CA LEU A 236 17.61 -1.80 5.58
C LEU A 236 16.11 -2.06 5.61
N ILE A 237 15.34 -1.33 6.41
CA ILE A 237 13.88 -1.42 6.45
C ILE A 237 13.30 -1.05 5.08
N VAL A 238 13.75 0.05 4.47
CA VAL A 238 13.28 0.47 3.14
C VAL A 238 13.56 -0.62 2.09
N LEU A 239 14.73 -1.27 2.16
CA LEU A 239 15.12 -2.32 1.21
C LEU A 239 14.38 -3.65 1.45
N LEU A 240 14.24 -4.08 2.71
CA LEU A 240 13.78 -5.43 3.06
C LEU A 240 12.29 -5.51 3.37
N ASP A 241 11.65 -4.37 3.69
CA ASP A 241 10.21 -4.23 3.93
C ASP A 241 9.56 -3.26 2.92
N PRO A 242 9.69 -3.49 1.60
CA PRO A 242 9.04 -2.63 0.62
C PRO A 242 7.52 -2.67 0.80
N GLU A 243 6.88 -1.53 0.55
CA GLU A 243 5.43 -1.47 0.43
C GLU A 243 4.99 -2.31 -0.78
N PRO A 244 3.92 -3.13 -0.64
CA PRO A 244 3.44 -3.94 -1.75
C PRO A 244 3.02 -3.02 -2.90
N GLY A 245 3.75 -3.11 -4.01
CA GLY A 245 3.50 -2.28 -5.19
C GLY A 245 2.14 -2.58 -5.83
N PRO A 246 1.63 -1.66 -6.67
CA PRO A 246 0.44 -1.90 -7.48
C PRO A 246 0.70 -3.14 -8.35
N GLY A 247 -0.07 -4.20 -8.12
CA GLY A 247 0.13 -5.51 -8.76
C GLY A 247 0.50 -6.64 -7.81
N GLY A 248 0.69 -6.38 -6.50
CA GLY A 248 0.88 -7.44 -5.50
C GLY A 248 2.11 -8.32 -5.74
N MET A 249 3.07 -7.82 -6.52
CA MET A 249 4.29 -8.55 -6.83
C MET A 249 5.05 -8.82 -5.54
N VAL A 250 5.25 -10.10 -5.23
CA VAL A 250 5.93 -10.50 -4.01
C VAL A 250 7.40 -10.15 -4.18
N ALA A 251 7.85 -9.12 -3.49
CA ALA A 251 9.27 -8.80 -3.42
C ALA A 251 10.03 -10.01 -2.84
N CYS A 252 11.00 -10.50 -3.60
CA CYS A 252 11.90 -11.55 -3.15
C CYS A 252 12.90 -11.02 -2.13
N GLY A 253 13.38 -11.89 -1.24
CA GLY A 253 14.41 -11.54 -0.27
C GLY A 253 13.99 -10.46 0.73
N THR A 254 12.71 -10.37 1.05
CA THR A 254 12.16 -9.50 2.11
C THR A 254 12.43 -10.03 3.51
N THR A 255 12.09 -9.27 4.55
CA THR A 255 12.16 -9.72 5.95
C THR A 255 11.41 -11.03 6.18
N ARG A 256 10.33 -11.32 5.42
CA ARG A 256 9.67 -12.64 5.45
C ARG A 256 10.65 -13.79 5.17
N HIS A 257 11.46 -13.65 4.13
CA HIS A 257 12.41 -14.68 3.71
C HIS A 257 13.58 -14.76 4.69
N LEU A 258 14.01 -13.62 5.21
CA LEU A 258 15.04 -13.57 6.25
C LEU A 258 14.57 -14.26 7.55
N ALA A 259 13.33 -14.03 7.97
CA ALA A 259 12.74 -14.68 9.14
C ALA A 259 12.70 -16.22 9.00
N ALA A 260 12.42 -16.72 7.80
CA ALA A 260 12.46 -18.16 7.51
C ALA A 260 13.89 -18.73 7.65
N ARG A 261 14.93 -17.98 7.28
CA ARG A 261 16.34 -18.38 7.49
C ARG A 261 16.70 -18.46 8.98
N TYR A 262 16.06 -17.66 9.83
CA TYR A 262 16.14 -17.75 11.30
C TYR A 262 15.17 -18.78 11.92
N GLY A 263 14.52 -19.61 11.09
CA GLY A 263 13.64 -20.69 11.53
C GLY A 263 12.31 -20.22 12.13
N LEU A 264 11.88 -18.98 11.85
CA LEU A 264 10.58 -18.49 12.31
C LEU A 264 9.45 -18.99 11.39
N PRO A 265 8.29 -19.37 11.96
CA PRO A 265 7.17 -19.86 11.17
C PRO A 265 6.54 -18.75 10.33
N ALA A 266 5.92 -19.12 9.20
CA ALA A 266 5.24 -18.16 8.33
C ALA A 266 4.18 -17.31 9.07
N ALA A 267 3.50 -17.90 10.08
CA ALA A 267 2.55 -17.19 10.93
C ALA A 267 3.16 -15.98 11.66
N TRP A 268 4.42 -16.09 12.11
CA TRP A 268 5.15 -14.97 12.72
C TRP A 268 5.33 -13.83 11.72
N SER A 269 5.73 -14.14 10.48
CA SER A 269 5.91 -13.11 9.45
C SER A 269 4.60 -12.40 9.11
N THR A 270 3.48 -13.14 8.98
CA THR A 270 2.15 -12.57 8.78
C THR A 270 1.77 -11.63 9.92
N TYR A 271 2.03 -12.02 11.16
CA TYR A 271 1.79 -11.19 12.32
C TYR A 271 2.67 -9.93 12.32
N ALA A 272 3.99 -10.06 12.11
CA ALA A 272 4.92 -8.92 12.08
C ALA A 272 4.52 -7.89 11.01
N TYR A 273 4.14 -8.34 9.82
CA TYR A 273 3.67 -7.45 8.75
C TYR A 273 2.33 -6.78 9.04
N SER A 274 1.45 -7.39 9.85
CA SER A 274 0.20 -6.76 10.28
C SER A 274 0.42 -5.56 11.22
N LEU A 275 1.61 -5.46 11.83
CA LEU A 275 1.98 -4.39 12.76
C LEU A 275 2.69 -3.21 12.10
N ARG A 276 2.93 -3.25 10.78
CA ARG A 276 3.68 -2.23 10.02
C ARG A 276 3.35 -0.76 10.35
N PRO A 277 2.08 -0.38 10.57
CA PRO A 277 1.75 1.01 10.92
C PRO A 277 2.46 1.54 12.18
N ASN A 278 2.84 0.64 13.10
CA ASN A 278 3.43 1.01 14.40
C ASN A 278 4.78 0.34 14.67
N ARG A 279 5.14 -0.73 13.95
CA ARG A 279 6.38 -1.49 14.18
C ARG A 279 6.91 -2.11 12.90
N SER A 280 8.18 -1.85 12.60
CA SER A 280 8.88 -2.47 11.47
C SER A 280 9.00 -3.99 11.65
N PRO A 281 8.65 -4.80 10.63
CA PRO A 281 8.90 -6.24 10.62
C PRO A 281 10.39 -6.59 10.75
N LEU A 282 11.30 -5.90 10.06
CA LEU A 282 12.74 -6.13 10.16
C LEU A 282 13.25 -5.86 11.57
N ARG A 283 12.82 -4.74 12.17
CA ARG A 283 13.19 -4.42 13.55
C ARG A 283 12.69 -5.50 14.53
N ALA A 284 11.42 -5.92 14.39
CA ALA A 284 10.85 -6.98 15.20
C ALA A 284 11.58 -8.33 15.02
N LEU A 285 12.06 -8.64 13.80
CA LEU A 285 12.87 -9.82 13.54
C LEU A 285 14.18 -9.75 14.32
N ILE A 286 14.91 -8.65 14.21
CA ILE A 286 16.20 -8.46 14.86
C ILE A 286 16.05 -8.54 16.38
N GLU A 287 15.08 -7.82 16.95
CA GLU A 287 14.76 -7.86 18.38
C GLU A 287 14.44 -9.29 18.84
N MET A 288 13.69 -10.06 18.04
CA MET A 288 13.37 -11.45 18.36
C MET A 288 14.59 -12.37 18.29
N VAL A 289 15.44 -12.24 17.27
CA VAL A 289 16.66 -13.04 17.13
C VAL A 289 17.62 -12.74 18.28
N VAL A 290 17.85 -11.47 18.60
CA VAL A 290 18.68 -11.04 19.74
C VAL A 290 18.15 -11.59 21.07
N ALA A 291 16.83 -11.61 21.25
CA ALA A 291 16.21 -12.16 22.46
C ALA A 291 16.34 -13.70 22.56
N ARG A 292 16.31 -14.41 21.44
CA ARG A 292 16.45 -15.88 21.39
C ARG A 292 17.90 -16.33 21.47
N GLU A 293 18.79 -15.60 20.82
CA GLU A 293 20.20 -15.92 20.65
C GLU A 293 21.04 -14.63 20.77
N PRO A 294 21.45 -14.25 21.99
CA PRO A 294 22.24 -13.03 22.22
C PRO A 294 23.61 -13.05 21.54
N SER A 295 24.12 -14.23 21.18
CA SER A 295 25.36 -14.44 20.43
C SER A 295 25.21 -14.28 18.92
N ALA A 296 24.00 -14.06 18.41
CA ALA A 296 23.77 -13.84 16.99
C ALA A 296 24.59 -12.65 16.50
N SER A 297 25.28 -12.81 15.36
CA SER A 297 26.23 -11.82 14.87
C SER A 297 25.77 -11.12 13.59
N LEU A 298 26.35 -9.95 13.32
CA LEU A 298 26.15 -9.24 12.05
C LEU A 298 26.66 -10.06 10.85
N GLY A 299 27.69 -10.91 11.05
CA GLY A 299 28.17 -11.83 10.03
C GLY A 299 27.12 -12.87 9.64
N GLN A 300 26.40 -13.42 10.61
CA GLN A 300 25.30 -14.36 10.35
C GLN A 300 24.15 -13.69 9.58
N LEU A 301 23.79 -12.46 9.95
CA LEU A 301 22.82 -11.67 9.18
C LEU A 301 23.29 -11.46 7.73
N GLY A 302 24.57 -11.10 7.53
CA GLY A 302 25.18 -10.95 6.21
C GLY A 302 25.10 -12.23 5.37
N ILE A 303 25.40 -13.39 5.96
CA ILE A 303 25.29 -14.69 5.28
C ILE A 303 23.84 -14.93 4.80
N HIS A 304 22.84 -14.66 5.64
CA HIS A 304 21.44 -14.85 5.25
C HIS A 304 21.01 -13.88 4.14
N LEU A 305 21.47 -12.63 4.17
CA LEU A 305 21.18 -11.67 3.09
C LEU A 305 21.86 -12.05 1.78
N ALA A 306 23.09 -12.54 1.82
CA ALA A 306 23.80 -13.06 0.66
C ALA A 306 23.05 -14.26 0.04
N GLN A 307 22.57 -15.19 0.88
CA GLN A 307 21.76 -16.33 0.46
C GLN A 307 20.40 -15.94 -0.15
N LEU A 308 19.92 -14.73 0.14
CA LEU A 308 18.72 -14.15 -0.46
C LEU A 308 19.03 -13.28 -1.70
N GLY A 309 20.31 -13.19 -2.10
CA GLY A 309 20.74 -12.37 -3.24
C GLY A 309 20.66 -10.86 -2.99
N ARG A 310 20.59 -10.42 -1.73
CA ARG A 310 20.41 -9.00 -1.36
C ARG A 310 21.75 -8.27 -1.23
N ALA A 311 22.42 -8.07 -2.37
CA ALA A 311 23.67 -7.32 -2.44
C ALA A 311 23.50 -5.84 -2.02
N ASP A 312 22.34 -5.26 -2.29
CA ASP A 312 21.91 -3.94 -1.86
C ASP A 312 21.89 -3.80 -0.32
N ALA A 313 21.29 -4.78 0.37
CA ALA A 313 21.25 -4.79 1.83
C ALA A 313 22.64 -5.04 2.44
N LEU A 314 23.48 -5.86 1.81
CA LEU A 314 24.87 -6.06 2.24
C LEU A 314 25.70 -4.77 2.14
N GLN A 315 25.48 -3.98 1.09
CA GLN A 315 26.13 -2.68 0.95
C GLN A 315 25.72 -1.73 2.08
N VAL A 316 24.44 -1.69 2.44
CA VAL A 316 23.98 -0.89 3.59
C VAL A 316 24.61 -1.38 4.90
N LEU A 317 24.68 -2.69 5.12
CA LEU A 317 25.34 -3.25 6.32
C LEU A 317 26.83 -2.89 6.42
N SER A 318 27.54 -2.76 5.30
CA SER A 318 28.96 -2.36 5.33
C SER A 318 29.21 -0.97 5.90
N LYS A 319 28.17 -0.11 5.96
CA LYS A 319 28.23 1.22 6.60
C LYS A 319 28.48 1.15 8.11
N LEU A 320 28.21 -0.01 8.73
CA LEU A 320 28.55 -0.29 10.13
C LEU A 320 30.04 -0.57 10.35
N GLY A 321 30.85 -0.52 9.28
CA GLY A 321 32.30 -0.67 9.34
C GLY A 321 32.96 0.21 10.41
N PRO A 322 34.19 -0.11 10.84
CA PRO A 322 34.78 0.46 12.04
C PRO A 322 34.70 1.98 12.04
N SER A 323 33.83 2.53 12.87
CA SER A 323 33.89 3.94 13.25
C SER A 323 35.15 4.09 14.10
N GLY A 324 36.29 4.30 13.44
CA GLY A 324 37.59 4.43 14.11
C GLY A 324 38.78 3.86 13.34
N ALA A 325 39.20 4.55 12.28
CA ALA A 325 40.57 4.65 11.77
C ALA A 325 40.53 5.67 10.61
N CYS A 326 41.16 6.84 10.56
CA CYS A 326 42.18 7.58 11.31
C CYS A 326 41.89 9.10 11.06
N LEU A 327 42.43 10.12 11.74
CA LEU A 327 43.81 10.38 12.17
C LEU A 327 43.83 11.35 13.36
N VAL A 328 44.90 11.18 14.15
CA VAL A 328 45.62 12.13 15.02
C VAL A 328 45.38 13.60 14.69
#